data_AF-A0A3Q3BWH7-F1
#
_entry.id   AF-A0A3Q3BWH7-F1
#
_cell.length_a   1.000
_cell.length_b   1.000
_cell.length_c   1.000
_cell.angle_alpha   90.00
_cell.angle_beta   90.00
_cell.angle_gamma   90.00
#
_symmetry.space_group_name_H-M   'P 1'
#
loop_
_entity.id
_entity.type
_entity.pdbx_description
1 polymer ?
#
loop_
_entity_poly.entity_id
_entity_poly.type
_entity_poly.pdbx_seq_one_letter_code
_entity_poly.pdbx_strand_id
1 'polypeptide(L)'
;MQLGRRCGSGPLHSSHLFLLQGPREEIIYLPCIYRNTGILKPDYLATVDVNPKSPTFCQVIHRLPMPNLRDELHHSGWNACSSCFDDASKKRNFLILPSLVSSRIYVVDVGTNPRAPKIYKVCTPWHRGGADFTQTHTGTDYGHVPHSSRLLQMPTPTKTAVWSCSTMVEGMLTSTR
;
A
#
# COMPACT_ATOMS: atom_id res chain seq x y z
N MET A 1 -27.33 36.40 -10.41
CA MET A 1 -25.88 36.12 -10.41
C MET A 1 -25.69 34.62 -10.57
N GLN A 2 -25.12 34.19 -11.69
CA GLN A 2 -24.75 32.80 -11.97
C GLN A 2 -23.63 32.36 -11.01
N LEU A 3 -23.87 31.33 -10.19
CA LEU A 3 -22.77 30.61 -9.54
C LEU A 3 -22.01 29.84 -10.63
N GLY A 4 -20.83 30.37 -10.96
CA GLY A 4 -19.92 29.78 -11.94
C GLY A 4 -19.47 28.39 -11.51
N ARG A 5 -19.75 27.40 -12.36
CA ARG A 5 -18.97 26.16 -12.42
C ARG A 5 -17.53 26.49 -12.81
N ARG A 6 -16.55 25.92 -12.10
CA ARG A 6 -15.19 25.54 -12.51
C ARG A 6 -14.46 25.04 -11.25
N CYS A 7 -13.57 24.06 -11.24
CA CYS A 7 -13.02 23.15 -12.26
C CYS A 7 -12.17 22.11 -11.48
N GLY A 8 -12.24 20.82 -11.84
CA GLY A 8 -11.18 19.84 -11.55
C GLY A 8 -11.17 19.19 -10.16
N SER A 9 -12.17 18.37 -9.83
CA SER A 9 -12.06 17.41 -8.71
C SER A 9 -11.08 16.29 -9.08
N GLY A 10 -9.88 16.31 -8.47
CA GLY A 10 -9.07 15.10 -8.37
C GLY A 10 -9.85 14.00 -7.61
N PRO A 11 -9.48 12.72 -7.74
CA PRO A 11 -10.25 11.61 -7.16
C PRO A 11 -10.21 11.54 -5.62
N LEU A 12 -9.64 12.54 -4.95
CA LEU A 12 -9.25 12.54 -3.55
C LEU A 12 -10.02 13.67 -2.86
N HIS A 13 -10.89 13.32 -1.92
CA HIS A 13 -11.89 14.23 -1.37
C HIS A 13 -11.55 14.69 0.04
N SER A 14 -11.82 15.97 0.35
CA SER A 14 -11.45 16.62 1.61
C SER A 14 -12.45 16.43 2.75
N SER A 15 -13.66 15.92 2.50
CA SER A 15 -14.72 15.78 3.51
C SER A 15 -15.32 14.38 3.57
N HIS A 16 -15.66 13.93 4.79
CA HIS A 16 -16.31 12.64 5.03
C HIS A 16 -17.65 12.50 4.30
N LEU A 17 -18.41 13.59 4.16
CA LEU A 17 -19.70 13.58 3.46
C LEU A 17 -19.55 13.28 1.97
N PHE A 18 -18.44 13.69 1.35
CA PHE A 18 -18.19 13.39 -0.05
C PHE A 18 -17.84 11.91 -0.27
N LEU A 19 -17.16 11.26 0.69
CA LEU A 19 -16.85 9.82 0.59
C LEU A 19 -18.10 8.95 0.50
N LEU A 20 -19.20 9.36 1.14
CA LEU A 20 -20.49 8.66 1.08
C LEU A 20 -21.21 8.83 -0.27
N GLN A 21 -20.85 9.87 -1.03
CA GLN A 21 -21.42 10.20 -2.35
C GLN A 21 -20.54 9.71 -3.52
N GLY A 22 -19.38 9.14 -3.22
CA GLY A 22 -18.49 8.59 -4.24
C GLY A 22 -19.13 7.44 -5.01
N PRO A 23 -18.62 7.14 -6.23
CA PRO A 23 -19.06 5.97 -6.97
C PRO A 23 -18.83 4.71 -6.13
N ARG A 24 -19.77 3.76 -6.23
CA ARG A 24 -19.62 2.46 -5.58
C ARG A 24 -18.39 1.75 -6.13
N GLU A 25 -17.58 1.17 -5.25
CA GLU A 25 -16.43 0.38 -5.66
C GLU A 25 -16.89 -0.85 -6.48
N GLU A 26 -16.19 -1.12 -7.58
CA GLU A 26 -16.50 -2.23 -8.50
C GLU A 26 -15.52 -3.40 -8.36
N ILE A 27 -14.37 -3.17 -7.71
CA ILE A 27 -13.29 -4.16 -7.57
C ILE A 27 -12.70 -4.07 -6.16
N ILE A 28 -12.31 -5.22 -5.59
CA ILE A 28 -11.55 -5.31 -4.34
C ILE A 28 -10.24 -6.06 -4.58
N TYR A 29 -9.14 -5.59 -3.98
CA TYR A 29 -7.85 -6.28 -3.97
C TYR A 29 -7.61 -6.95 -2.62
N LEU A 30 -7.36 -8.25 -2.61
CA LEU A 30 -7.19 -9.05 -1.40
C LEU A 30 -5.82 -9.74 -1.39
N PRO A 31 -4.93 -9.41 -0.44
CA PRO A 31 -3.76 -10.24 -0.17
C PRO A 31 -4.20 -11.65 0.24
N CYS A 32 -3.61 -12.66 -0.38
CA CYS A 32 -3.89 -14.06 -0.10
C CYS A 32 -2.58 -14.78 0.24
N ILE A 33 -2.58 -15.42 1.41
CA ILE A 33 -1.36 -15.88 2.07
C ILE A 33 -1.36 -17.41 2.10
N TYR A 34 -0.25 -18.03 1.69
CA TYR A 34 -0.05 -19.49 1.83
C TYR A 34 0.82 -19.85 3.03
N ARG A 35 1.47 -18.88 3.68
CA ARG A 35 2.22 -19.09 4.92
C ARG A 35 1.36 -19.85 5.94
N ASN A 36 1.96 -20.86 6.55
CA ASN A 36 1.35 -21.73 7.58
C ASN A 36 0.15 -22.58 7.12
N THR A 37 -0.10 -22.69 5.82
CA THR A 37 -1.12 -23.61 5.26
C THR A 37 -0.58 -25.00 4.87
N GLY A 38 0.74 -25.19 4.91
CA GLY A 38 1.41 -26.39 4.38
C GLY A 38 1.60 -26.38 2.86
N ILE A 39 1.02 -25.41 2.15
CA ILE A 39 1.16 -25.26 0.69
C ILE A 39 2.42 -24.45 0.37
N LEU A 40 3.33 -25.02 -0.41
CA LEU A 40 4.55 -24.34 -0.86
C LEU A 40 4.30 -23.56 -2.17
N LYS A 41 3.58 -22.44 -2.06
CA LYS A 41 3.32 -21.51 -3.16
C LYS A 41 3.56 -20.06 -2.69
N PRO A 42 3.88 -19.14 -3.61
CA PRO A 42 4.00 -17.74 -3.26
C PRO A 42 2.62 -17.17 -2.94
N ASP A 43 2.60 -16.21 -2.02
CA ASP A 43 1.41 -15.39 -1.77
C ASP A 43 1.00 -14.69 -3.06
N TYR A 44 -0.25 -14.24 -3.15
CA TYR A 44 -0.75 -13.56 -4.34
C TYR A 44 -1.74 -12.47 -3.97
N LEU A 45 -1.91 -11.51 -4.88
CA LEU A 45 -2.99 -10.52 -4.80
C LEU A 45 -4.17 -11.01 -5.63
N ALA A 46 -5.32 -11.22 -5.00
CA ALA A 46 -6.56 -11.52 -5.71
C ALA A 46 -7.27 -10.22 -6.09
N THR A 47 -7.78 -10.15 -7.32
CA THR A 47 -8.69 -9.10 -7.77
C THR A 47 -10.08 -9.70 -7.82
N VAL A 48 -11.00 -9.18 -7.03
CA VAL A 48 -12.39 -9.64 -6.92
C VAL A 48 -13.31 -8.61 -7.52
N ASP A 49 -14.21 -9.06 -8.38
CA ASP A 49 -15.27 -8.22 -8.93
C ASP A 49 -16.45 -8.13 -7.97
N VAL A 50 -16.83 -6.92 -7.59
CA VAL A 50 -17.92 -6.65 -6.65
C VAL A 50 -19.02 -5.78 -7.25
N ASN A 51 -19.01 -5.59 -8.58
CA ASN A 51 -20.10 -4.92 -9.28
C ASN A 51 -21.30 -5.88 -9.46
N PRO A 52 -22.47 -5.62 -8.84
CA PRO A 52 -23.64 -6.52 -8.94
C PRO A 52 -24.20 -6.67 -10.35
N LYS A 53 -23.84 -5.78 -11.28
CA LYS A 53 -24.27 -5.82 -12.69
C LYS A 53 -23.31 -6.62 -13.57
N SER A 54 -22.17 -7.02 -13.04
CA SER A 54 -21.14 -7.72 -13.80
C SER A 54 -21.46 -9.22 -13.90
N PRO A 55 -21.20 -9.88 -15.04
CA PRO A 55 -21.32 -11.33 -15.16
C PRO A 55 -20.36 -12.11 -14.25
N THR A 56 -19.29 -11.47 -13.77
CA THR A 56 -18.31 -12.05 -12.84
C THR A 56 -18.48 -11.59 -11.40
N PHE A 57 -19.66 -11.07 -11.03
CA PHE A 57 -19.94 -10.62 -9.66
C PHE A 57 -19.59 -11.69 -8.61
N CYS A 58 -18.90 -11.27 -7.54
CA CYS A 58 -18.39 -12.11 -6.45
C CYS A 58 -17.37 -13.19 -6.88
N GLN A 59 -16.69 -13.01 -8.00
CA GLN A 59 -15.65 -13.92 -8.47
C GLN A 59 -14.25 -13.30 -8.41
N VAL A 60 -13.24 -14.15 -8.19
CA VAL A 60 -11.84 -13.77 -8.38
C VAL A 60 -11.56 -13.71 -9.88
N ILE A 61 -11.43 -12.50 -10.41
CA ILE A 61 -11.23 -12.24 -11.85
C ILE A 61 -9.75 -12.23 -12.25
N HIS A 62 -8.84 -12.05 -11.29
CA HIS A 62 -7.40 -12.10 -11.53
C HIS A 62 -6.63 -12.50 -10.28
N ARG A 63 -5.48 -13.16 -10.47
CA ARG A 63 -4.54 -13.54 -9.42
C ARG A 63 -3.15 -13.12 -9.85
N LEU A 64 -2.55 -12.20 -9.11
CA LEU A 64 -1.17 -11.77 -9.31
C LEU A 64 -0.27 -12.50 -8.29
N PRO A 65 0.42 -13.59 -8.67
CA PRO A 65 1.36 -14.26 -7.78
C PRO A 65 2.57 -13.37 -7.49
N MET A 66 3.00 -13.36 -6.23
CA MET A 66 4.27 -12.73 -5.86
C MET A 66 5.44 -13.59 -6.36
N PRO A 67 6.58 -12.97 -6.66
CA PRO A 67 7.73 -13.68 -7.21
C PRO A 67 8.49 -14.51 -6.18
N ASN A 68 8.29 -14.27 -4.87
CA ASN A 68 9.02 -14.95 -3.81
C ASN A 68 8.09 -15.80 -2.93
N LEU A 69 8.64 -16.89 -2.41
CA LEU A 69 8.00 -17.73 -1.40
C LEU A 69 8.17 -17.11 -0.02
N ARG A 70 7.21 -17.39 0.88
CA ARG A 70 7.33 -17.16 2.34
C ARG A 70 7.41 -15.68 2.76
N ASP A 71 6.79 -14.78 2.00
CA ASP A 71 6.77 -13.35 2.29
C ASP A 71 5.79 -12.96 3.40
N GLU A 72 4.59 -13.57 3.41
CA GLU A 72 3.46 -13.21 4.26
C GLU A 72 2.96 -11.77 3.98
N LEU A 73 2.20 -11.61 2.89
CA LEU A 73 1.52 -10.34 2.58
C LEU A 73 0.48 -10.02 3.67
N HIS A 74 0.77 -9.06 4.56
CA HIS A 74 -0.03 -8.87 5.77
C HIS A 74 -0.99 -7.68 5.70
N HIS A 75 -0.53 -6.54 5.17
CA HIS A 75 -1.33 -5.33 4.99
C HIS A 75 -1.23 -4.81 3.55
N SER A 76 -2.14 -3.91 3.19
CA SER A 76 -2.10 -3.20 1.92
C SER A 76 -2.48 -1.74 2.11
N GLY A 77 -1.89 -0.86 1.30
CA GLY A 77 -2.16 0.58 1.34
C GLY A 77 -2.01 1.23 -0.02
N TRP A 78 -2.58 2.42 -0.17
CA TRP A 78 -2.53 3.19 -1.41
C TRP A 78 -1.36 4.18 -1.42
N ASN A 79 -0.73 4.38 -2.58
CA ASN A 79 0.35 5.37 -2.75
C ASN A 79 -0.08 6.82 -2.55
N ALA A 80 -1.36 7.12 -2.79
CA ALA A 80 -1.97 8.42 -2.56
C ALA A 80 -3.41 8.21 -2.06
N CYS A 81 -3.83 9.03 -1.10
CA CYS A 81 -5.16 8.99 -0.51
C CYS A 81 -5.72 10.41 -0.32
N SER A 82 -6.87 10.54 0.33
CA SER A 82 -7.57 11.82 0.53
C SER A 82 -6.70 12.92 1.15
N SER A 83 -5.63 12.58 1.88
CA SER A 83 -4.68 13.58 2.39
C SER A 83 -3.93 14.35 1.30
N CYS A 84 -3.94 13.86 0.05
CA CYS A 84 -3.35 14.53 -1.12
C CYS A 84 -4.39 15.30 -1.94
N PHE A 85 -5.54 15.68 -1.36
CA PHE A 85 -6.66 16.30 -2.11
C PHE A 85 -6.28 17.59 -2.87
N ASP A 86 -5.34 18.38 -2.34
CA ASP A 86 -4.87 19.63 -2.97
C ASP A 86 -3.74 19.42 -3.99
N ASP A 87 -3.25 18.19 -4.17
CA ASP A 87 -2.16 17.89 -5.10
C ASP A 87 -2.64 17.02 -6.27
N ALA A 88 -3.07 17.70 -7.34
CA ALA A 88 -3.54 17.06 -8.57
C ALA A 88 -2.47 16.24 -9.31
N SER A 89 -1.18 16.38 -8.96
CA SER A 89 -0.11 15.56 -9.53
C SER A 89 -0.12 14.13 -8.97
N LYS A 90 -0.75 13.90 -7.81
CA LYS A 90 -0.82 12.59 -7.16
C LYS A 90 -2.05 11.82 -7.63
N LYS A 91 -1.86 10.54 -7.86
CA LYS A 91 -2.92 9.62 -8.29
C LYS A 91 -2.90 8.36 -7.45
N ARG A 92 -4.07 7.84 -7.11
CA ARG A 92 -4.27 6.55 -6.45
C ARG A 92 -4.19 5.43 -7.50
N ASN A 93 -2.98 5.11 -7.94
CA ASN A 93 -2.71 4.17 -9.05
C ASN A 93 -1.74 3.05 -8.69
N PHE A 94 -1.13 3.08 -7.51
CA PHE A 94 -0.30 1.99 -7.01
C PHE A 94 -0.81 1.47 -5.66
N LEU A 95 -0.83 0.15 -5.54
CA LEU A 95 -1.06 -0.56 -4.29
C LEU A 95 0.29 -0.99 -3.70
N ILE A 96 0.48 -0.73 -2.42
CA ILE A 96 1.72 -1.00 -1.67
C ILE A 96 1.44 -2.19 -0.76
N LEU A 97 2.22 -3.26 -0.94
CA LEU A 97 2.05 -4.53 -0.26
C LEU A 97 3.34 -4.87 0.51
N PRO A 98 3.46 -4.46 1.79
CA PRO A 98 4.53 -4.92 2.66
C PRO A 98 4.37 -6.40 3.00
N SER A 99 5.49 -7.09 3.08
CA SER A 99 5.60 -8.50 3.46
C SER A 99 6.18 -8.60 4.87
N LEU A 100 5.43 -9.23 5.78
CA LEU A 100 5.78 -9.25 7.21
C LEU A 100 7.08 -10.02 7.47
N VAL A 101 7.25 -11.18 6.85
CA VAL A 101 8.36 -12.10 7.17
C VAL A 101 9.64 -11.74 6.41
N SER A 102 9.52 -11.31 5.16
CA SER A 102 10.70 -11.02 4.32
C SER A 102 11.11 -9.55 4.33
N SER A 103 10.29 -8.67 4.89
CA SER A 103 10.43 -7.22 4.83
C SER A 103 10.52 -6.65 3.40
N ARG A 104 10.14 -7.43 2.38
CA ARG A 104 9.99 -6.92 1.01
C ARG A 104 8.75 -6.05 0.89
N ILE A 105 8.81 -5.07 0.01
CA ILE A 105 7.65 -4.24 -0.33
C ILE A 105 7.40 -4.38 -1.84
N TYR A 106 6.21 -4.86 -2.18
CA TYR A 106 5.75 -4.91 -3.57
C TYR A 106 4.94 -3.66 -3.89
N VAL A 107 5.35 -2.97 -4.94
CA VAL A 107 4.58 -1.88 -5.55
C VAL A 107 3.85 -2.46 -6.75
N VAL A 108 2.52 -2.44 -6.71
CA VAL A 108 1.65 -3.02 -7.73
C VAL A 108 0.94 -1.89 -8.48
N ASP A 109 1.10 -1.86 -9.80
CA ASP A 109 0.34 -0.98 -10.69
C ASP A 109 -1.07 -1.51 -10.85
N VAL A 110 -2.04 -0.70 -10.44
CA VAL A 110 -3.48 -0.92 -10.63
C VAL A 110 -4.11 0.19 -11.49
N GLY A 111 -3.33 1.19 -11.90
CA GLY A 111 -3.80 2.29 -12.74
C GLY A 111 -3.86 1.93 -14.23
N THR A 112 -2.91 1.12 -14.72
CA THR A 112 -2.89 0.72 -16.13
C THR A 112 -4.03 -0.25 -16.47
N ASN A 113 -4.27 -1.25 -15.62
CA ASN A 113 -5.42 -2.15 -15.74
C ASN A 113 -5.88 -2.60 -14.35
N PRO A 114 -6.93 -1.99 -13.78
CA PRO A 114 -7.44 -2.33 -12.46
C PRO A 114 -7.91 -3.79 -12.34
N ARG A 115 -8.37 -4.40 -13.43
CA ARG A 115 -8.88 -5.79 -13.43
C ARG A 115 -7.77 -6.83 -13.55
N ALA A 116 -6.57 -6.43 -13.98
CA ALA A 116 -5.40 -7.29 -14.06
C ALA A 116 -4.11 -6.54 -13.62
N PRO A 117 -3.94 -6.33 -12.30
CA PRO A 117 -2.78 -5.63 -11.73
C PRO A 117 -1.45 -6.29 -12.08
N LYS A 118 -0.37 -5.50 -12.07
CA LYS A 118 0.99 -5.98 -12.35
C LYS A 118 1.99 -5.45 -11.35
N ILE A 119 3.04 -6.21 -11.07
CA ILE A 119 4.15 -5.73 -10.24
C ILE A 119 4.87 -4.63 -11.01
N TYR A 120 4.93 -3.44 -10.42
CA TYR A 120 5.70 -2.31 -10.93
C TYR A 120 7.13 -2.35 -10.40
N LYS A 121 7.29 -2.56 -9.09
CA LYS A 121 8.59 -2.59 -8.43
C LYS A 121 8.60 -3.52 -7.22
N VAL A 122 9.74 -4.14 -6.95
CA VAL A 122 10.02 -4.86 -5.71
C VAL A 122 11.13 -4.13 -4.96
N CYS A 123 10.88 -3.73 -3.72
CA CYS A 123 11.90 -3.19 -2.83
C CYS A 123 12.34 -4.29 -1.87
N THR A 124 13.63 -4.62 -1.87
CA THR A 124 14.22 -5.60 -0.95
C THR A 124 14.80 -4.90 0.30
N PRO A 125 14.97 -5.62 1.42
CA PRO A 125 15.48 -5.04 2.67
C PRO A 125 16.86 -4.39 2.53
N TRP A 126 17.73 -4.95 1.68
CA TRP A 126 19.08 -4.44 1.47
C TRP A 126 19.17 -3.28 0.46
N HIS A 127 18.09 -2.96 -0.25
CA HIS A 127 18.08 -1.90 -1.28
C HIS A 127 17.95 -0.47 -0.71
N ARG A 128 18.03 -0.26 0.61
CA ARG A 128 18.10 1.09 1.20
C ARG A 128 18.93 1.07 2.48
N GLY A 129 20.05 1.80 2.47
CA GLY A 129 21.01 1.89 3.57
C GLY A 129 20.39 2.31 4.91
N GLY A 130 20.11 1.34 5.77
CA GLY A 130 19.93 1.54 7.21
C GLY A 130 18.54 1.94 7.70
N ALA A 131 17.52 2.02 6.83
CA ALA A 131 16.14 2.19 7.29
C ALA A 131 15.51 0.80 7.51
N ASP A 132 15.39 0.40 8.77
CA ASP A 132 14.74 -0.84 9.16
C ASP A 132 13.23 -0.73 8.92
N PHE A 133 12.77 -1.22 7.77
CA PHE A 133 11.36 -1.21 7.36
C PHE A 133 10.51 -2.29 8.06
N THR A 134 11.05 -2.98 9.07
CA THR A 134 10.31 -3.95 9.89
C THR A 134 9.10 -3.36 10.63
N GLN A 135 8.95 -2.03 10.66
CA GLN A 135 7.89 -1.34 11.40
C GLN A 135 6.87 -0.60 10.51
N THR A 136 6.63 -1.02 9.27
CA THR A 136 5.56 -0.42 8.43
C THR A 136 4.15 -0.92 8.78
N HIS A 137 3.91 -1.30 10.04
CA HIS A 137 2.57 -1.58 10.53
C HIS A 137 1.82 -0.27 10.69
N THR A 138 0.70 -0.15 9.98
CA THR A 138 -0.26 0.92 10.22
C THR A 138 -0.89 0.73 11.60
N GLY A 139 -0.33 1.43 12.60
CA GLY A 139 -0.97 1.84 13.85
C GLY A 139 -1.47 0.74 14.80
N THR A 140 -0.63 0.34 15.76
CA THR A 140 -0.95 0.23 17.19
C THR A 140 0.33 -0.15 17.94
N ASP A 141 0.80 0.75 18.82
CA ASP A 141 1.92 0.50 19.74
C ASP A 141 1.38 -0.17 21.02
N TYR A 142 1.78 -1.42 21.26
CA TYR A 142 1.84 -2.02 22.59
C TYR A 142 3.01 -3.01 22.62
N GLY A 143 4.16 -2.61 23.19
CA GLY A 143 5.25 -3.55 23.41
C GLY A 143 6.46 -2.99 24.14
N HIS A 144 6.50 -3.20 25.46
CA HIS A 144 7.61 -2.98 26.39
C HIS A 144 9.01 -3.34 25.83
N VAL A 145 9.98 -2.45 26.06
CA VAL A 145 11.42 -2.69 25.86
C VAL A 145 12.03 -3.28 27.14
N PRO A 146 12.72 -4.44 27.12
CA PRO A 146 13.51 -4.87 28.27
C PRO A 146 14.85 -4.11 28.28
N HIS A 147 15.16 -3.51 29.42
CA HIS A 147 16.47 -2.91 29.72
C HIS A 147 17.56 -3.99 29.76
N SER A 148 18.63 -3.84 28.97
CA SER A 148 19.97 -4.15 29.46
C SER A 148 21.03 -3.30 28.74
N SER A 149 22.03 -2.91 29.51
CA SER A 149 22.96 -1.80 29.34
C SER A 149 24.23 -2.19 28.59
N ARG A 150 24.68 -1.35 27.64
CA ARG A 150 26.09 -0.90 27.49
C ARG A 150 26.21 0.16 26.38
N LEU A 151 26.73 1.33 26.76
CA LEU A 151 26.94 2.51 25.94
C LEU A 151 27.87 2.28 24.73
N LEU A 152 27.35 2.53 23.52
CA LEU A 152 28.09 3.19 22.44
C LEU A 152 27.25 4.39 22.02
N GLN A 153 27.77 5.58 22.31
CA GLN A 153 27.10 6.86 22.08
C GLN A 153 27.07 7.16 20.59
N MET A 154 25.99 6.78 19.92
CA MET A 154 25.64 7.25 18.57
C MET A 154 24.63 8.40 18.72
N PRO A 155 24.67 9.44 17.86
CA PRO A 155 23.77 10.58 17.97
C PRO A 155 22.32 10.10 17.88
N THR A 156 21.53 10.43 18.89
CA THR A 156 20.10 10.19 18.94
C THR A 156 19.42 10.86 17.74
N PRO A 157 18.70 10.14 16.86
CA PRO A 157 17.77 10.79 15.96
C PRO A 157 16.52 11.13 16.78
N THR A 158 16.48 12.34 17.35
CA THR A 158 15.31 12.89 18.07
C THR A 158 14.16 13.30 17.13
N LYS A 159 14.00 12.61 16.01
CA LYS A 159 12.78 12.68 15.21
C LYS A 159 12.35 11.27 14.87
N THR A 160 11.34 10.79 15.60
CA THR A 160 10.37 9.85 15.04
C THR A 160 9.88 10.48 13.74
N ALA A 161 10.48 10.10 12.63
CA ALA A 161 10.06 10.55 11.33
C ALA A 161 8.76 9.81 11.05
N VAL A 162 7.64 10.43 11.42
CA VAL A 162 6.32 10.06 10.91
C VAL A 162 6.35 10.43 9.44
N TRP A 163 6.87 9.54 8.61
CA TRP A 163 6.79 9.68 7.17
C TRP A 163 5.33 9.51 6.79
N SER A 164 4.72 10.55 6.22
CA SER A 164 3.42 10.42 5.58
C SER A 164 3.47 9.28 4.56
N CYS A 165 2.40 8.48 4.48
CA CYS A 165 2.28 7.37 3.54
C CYS A 165 2.75 7.77 2.12
N SER A 166 2.40 8.99 1.69
CA SER A 166 2.78 9.54 0.39
C SER A 166 4.30 9.75 0.24
N THR A 167 5.00 10.30 1.24
CA THR A 167 6.44 10.60 1.15
C THR A 167 7.29 9.33 1.14
N MET A 168 6.90 8.34 1.95
CA MET A 168 7.56 7.05 1.98
C MET A 168 7.42 6.32 0.63
N VAL A 169 6.23 6.34 0.06
CA VAL A 169 5.93 5.73 -1.24
C VAL A 169 6.62 6.47 -2.39
N GLU A 170 6.67 7.80 -2.35
CA GLU A 170 7.46 8.59 -3.31
C GLU A 170 8.95 8.24 -3.27
N GLY A 171 9.54 8.10 -2.09
CA GLY A 171 10.91 7.61 -1.96
C GLY A 171 11.09 6.19 -2.53
N MET A 172 10.05 5.33 -2.48
CA MET A 172 10.08 4.02 -3.13
C MET A 172 9.95 4.10 -4.65
N LEU A 173 9.12 5.01 -5.16
CA LEU A 173 8.85 5.17 -6.59
C LEU A 173 10.00 5.90 -7.33
N THR A 174 10.65 6.85 -6.67
CA THR A 174 11.72 7.70 -7.25
C THR A 174 13.11 7.12 -7.08
N SER A 175 13.36 6.31 -6.04
CA SER A 175 14.63 5.59 -5.90
C SER A 175 14.79 4.62 -7.07
N THR A 176 15.72 4.87 -7.99
CA THR A 176 16.05 3.93 -9.08
C THR A 176 17.56 3.74 -9.19
N ARG A 177 17.90 2.46 -9.38
CA ARG A 177 19.19 1.80 -9.68
C ARG A 177 20.27 1.85 -8.59
#